data_AF-A0A6I3CRR2-F1
#
_entry.id   AF-A0A6I3CRR2-F1
#
_cell.length_a   1.000
_cell.length_b   1.000
_cell.length_c   1.000
_cell.angle_alpha   90.00
_cell.angle_beta   90.00
_cell.angle_gamma   90.00
#
_symmetry.space_group_name_H-M   'P 1'
#
loop_
_entity.id
_entity.type
_entity.pdbx_description
1 polymer ?
#
loop_
_entity_poly.entity_id
_entity_poly.type
_entity_poly.pdbx_seq_one_letter_code
_entity_poly.pdbx_strand_id
1 'polypeptide(L)' 'SDQLHCLDLRGAAIAQLAELGVAVVSIDICTAHNSNFFSYRREAKTGRQAGVIVL' A
#
# COMPACT_ATOMS: atom_id res chain seq x y z
N SER A 1 0.57 -7.87 27.85
CA SER A 1 -0.23 -8.48 26.79
C SER A 1 0.10 -7.76 25.51
N ASP A 2 0.78 -8.40 24.56
CA ASP A 2 1.20 -7.75 23.32
C ASP A 2 0.02 -7.75 22.34
N GLN A 3 -0.53 -6.58 22.03
CA GLN A 3 -1.71 -6.44 21.19
C GLN A 3 -1.28 -6.30 19.73
N LEU A 4 -1.68 -7.26 18.89
CA LEU A 4 -1.42 -7.21 17.45
C LEU A 4 -2.38 -6.21 16.79
N HIS A 5 -1.84 -5.08 16.35
CA HIS A 5 -2.56 -4.08 15.56
C HIS A 5 -2.20 -4.23 14.08
N CYS A 6 -3.21 -4.26 13.21
CA CYS A 6 -3.03 -4.18 11.77
C CYS A 6 -3.24 -2.73 11.30
N LEU A 7 -2.39 -2.27 10.39
CA LEU A 7 -2.47 -0.90 9.85
C LEU A 7 -3.08 -0.92 8.45
N ASP A 8 -4.18 -0.19 8.27
CA ASP A 8 -4.76 0.06 6.95
C ASP A 8 -4.10 1.28 6.30
N LEU A 9 -2.98 1.04 5.62
CA LEU A 9 -2.23 2.06 4.91
C LEU A 9 -3.02 2.70 3.76
N ARG A 10 -3.88 1.92 3.10
CA ARG A 10 -4.70 2.40 1.99
C ARG A 10 -5.77 3.35 2.50
N GLY A 11 -6.54 2.92 3.50
CA GLY A 11 -7.59 3.73 4.12
C GLY A 11 -7.03 5.05 4.66
N ALA A 12 -5.87 5.00 5.33
CA ALA A 12 -5.20 6.20 5.82
C ALA A 12 -4.81 7.19 4.70
N ALA A 13 -4.29 6.69 3.57
CA ALA A 13 -3.95 7.55 2.43
C ALA A 13 -5.19 8.14 1.74
N ILE A 14 -6.26 7.34 1.58
CA ILE A 14 -7.54 7.81 1.03
C ILE A 14 -8.13 8.93 1.89
N ALA A 15 -8.14 8.75 3.22
CA ALA A 15 -8.66 9.76 4.14
C ALA A 15 -7.90 11.09 4.00
N GLN A 16 -6.57 11.04 4.01
CA GLN A 16 -5.72 12.24 3.84
C GLN A 16 -5.95 12.94 2.50
N LEU A 17 -6.13 12.19 1.41
CA LEU A 17 -6.40 12.77 0.10
C LEU A 17 -7.82 13.37 0.02
N ALA A 18 -8.80 12.72 0.64
CA ALA A 18 -10.18 13.20 0.69
C ALA A 18 -10.30 14.53 1.46
N GLU A 19 -9.53 14.70 2.55
CA GLU A 19 -9.45 15.98 3.28
C GLU A 19 -8.97 17.14 2.40
N LEU A 20 -8.20 16.84 1.34
CA LEU A 20 -7.72 17.82 0.36
C LEU A 20 -8.67 17.98 -0.85
N GLY A 21 -9.83 17.31 -0.84
CA GLY A 21 -10.79 17.34 -1.95
C GLY A 21 -10.37 16.52 -3.18
N VAL A 22 -9.39 15.62 -3.05
CA VAL A 22 -8.92 14.78 -4.16
C VAL A 22 -9.79 13.54 -4.28
N ALA A 23 -10.37 13.33 -5.47
CA ALA A 23 -11.09 12.09 -5.79
C ALA A 23 -10.09 10.94 -5.98
N VAL A 24 -10.34 9.80 -5.32
CA VAL A 24 -9.45 8.64 -5.35
C VAL A 24 -10.13 7.43 -5.97
N VAL A 25 -9.44 6.77 -6.90
CA VAL A 25 -9.75 5.41 -7.35
C VAL A 25 -8.67 4.49 -6.82
N SER A 26 -9.04 3.51 -6.01
CA SER A 26 -8.09 2.57 -5.41
C SER A 26 -7.96 1.28 -6.21
N ILE A 27 -6.77 0.71 -6.24
CA ILE A 27 -6.49 -0.60 -6.84
C ILE A 27 -6.31 -1.63 -5.73
N ASP A 28 -7.10 -2.72 -5.72
CA ASP A 28 -7.19 -3.74 -4.65
C ASP A 28 -5.97 -4.67 -4.51
N ILE A 29 -4.77 -4.09 -4.53
CA ILE A 29 -3.49 -4.79 -4.38
C ILE A 29 -3.00 -4.75 -2.94
N CYS A 30 -2.51 -5.90 -2.47
CA CYS A 30 -1.73 -6.03 -1.24
C CYS A 30 -0.39 -6.71 -1.59
N THR A 31 0.72 -5.98 -1.48
CA THR A 31 2.04 -6.52 -1.83
C THR A 31 2.45 -7.69 -0.93
N ALA A 32 2.01 -7.72 0.34
CA ALA A 32 2.32 -8.81 1.26
C ALA A 32 1.69 -10.15 0.86
N HIS A 33 0.45 -10.16 0.36
CA HIS A 33 -0.29 -11.39 0.05
C HIS A 33 -0.29 -11.75 -1.44
N ASN A 34 -0.09 -10.78 -2.33
CA ASN A 34 -0.06 -11.03 -3.76
C ASN A 34 1.36 -11.40 -4.21
N SER A 35 1.55 -12.62 -4.71
CA SER A 35 2.83 -13.15 -5.17
C SER A 35 3.36 -12.48 -6.45
N ASN A 36 2.49 -11.79 -7.21
CA ASN A 36 2.92 -11.04 -8.39
C ASN A 36 3.68 -9.74 -8.02
N PHE A 37 3.78 -9.40 -6.73
CA PHE A 37 4.41 -8.18 -6.26
C PHE A 37 5.57 -8.46 -5.30
N PHE A 38 6.67 -7.72 -5.44
CA PHE A 38 7.76 -7.78 -4.47
C PHE A 38 7.28 -7.28 -3.09
N SER A 39 7.64 -7.98 -2.02
CA SER A 39 7.30 -7.59 -0.65
C SER A 39 8.43 -7.82 0.33
N TYR A 40 8.97 -6.73 0.86
CA TYR A 40 10.00 -6.78 1.90
C TYR A 40 9.47 -7.45 3.17
N ARG A 41 8.21 -7.20 3.53
CA ARG A 41 7.57 -7.82 4.72
C ARG A 41 7.49 -9.34 4.59
N ARG A 42 7.32 -9.87 3.38
CA ARG A 42 7.22 -11.31 3.13
C ARG A 42 8.59 -11.98 3.03
N GLU A 43 9.51 -11.39 2.28
CA GLU A 43 10.72 -12.10 1.82
C GLU A 43 12.04 -11.58 2.40
N ALA A 44 12.04 -10.44 3.12
CA ALA A 44 13.20 -9.70 3.64
C ALA A 44 14.21 -9.24 2.57
N LYS A 45 14.68 -10.10 1.66
CA LYS A 45 15.53 -9.75 0.51
C LYS A 45 14.77 -10.02 -0.78
N THR A 46 14.25 -8.95 -1.39
CA THR A 46 13.43 -8.98 -2.61
C THR A 46 13.83 -7.84 -3.56
N GLY A 47 13.32 -7.84 -4.80
CA GLY A 47 13.41 -6.72 -5.73
C GLY A 47 12.63 -5.47 -5.28
N ARG A 48 12.53 -4.47 -6.16
CA ARG A 48 11.76 -3.23 -5.92
C ARG A 48 10.84 -2.96 -7.10
N GLN A 49 9.70 -2.34 -6.80
CA GLN A 49 8.73 -1.86 -7.78
C GLN A 49 8.82 -0.35 -7.89
N ALA A 50 8.35 0.22 -9.00
CA ALA A 50 8.29 1.65 -9.22
C ALA A 50 6.90 2.03 -9.77
N GLY A 51 6.34 3.13 -9.28
CA GLY A 51 5.21 3.82 -9.92
C GLY A 51 5.77 4.96 -10.78
N VAL A 52 5.39 5.00 -12.06
CA VAL A 52 5.87 6.00 -13.02
C VAL A 52 4.68 6.76 -13.58
N ILE A 53 4.78 8.09 -13.60
CA ILE A 53 3.81 9.01 -14.22
C ILE A 53 4.58 9.96 -15.14
N VAL A 54 4.04 10.20 -16.33
CA VAL A 54 4.57 11.12 -17.35
C VAL A 54 3.41 11.93 -17.93
N LEU A 55 3.72 13.08 -18.53
CA LEU A 55 2.74 13.97 -19.17
C LEU A 55 2.51 13.58 -20.63
#